data_AF-A0A8S1DFL2-F1
#
_entry.id   AF-A0A8S1DFL2-F1
#
_cell.length_a   1.000
_cell.length_b   1.000
_cell.length_c   1.000
_cell.angle_alpha   90.00
_cell.angle_beta   90.00
_cell.angle_gamma   90.00
#
_symmetry.space_group_name_H-M   'P 1'
#
loop_
_entity.id
_entity.type
_entity.pdbx_description
1 polymer ?
#
loop_
_entity_poly.entity_id
_entity_poly.type
_entity_poly.pdbx_seq_one_letter_code
_entity_poly.pdbx_strand_id
1 'polypeptide(L)'
;MAAETTADATRRLNVKKQTLDDAYAAPANFLEIDVVNPITHGVGKKRYSDYEVRMKTNLPVFKTKESSVRRRYSDFEWLRSELERDSKVSHEHML
;
A
#
# COMPACT_ATOMS: atom_id res chain seq x y z
N MET A 1 -47.12 -4.00 35.58
CA MET A 1 -46.57 -4.21 34.22
C MET A 1 -45.30 -3.38 34.13
N ALA A 2 -44.26 -3.91 33.48
CA ALA A 2 -42.90 -3.35 33.28
C ALA A 2 -41.83 -3.77 34.31
N ALA A 3 -40.99 -4.71 33.91
CA ALA A 3 -39.56 -4.76 34.27
C ALA A 3 -38.84 -5.81 33.40
N GLU A 4 -38.51 -5.49 32.14
CA GLU A 4 -37.57 -6.34 31.39
C GLU A 4 -36.93 -5.56 30.22
N THR A 5 -35.92 -4.72 30.47
CA THR A 5 -34.99 -4.26 29.40
C THR A 5 -33.72 -3.60 29.97
N THR A 6 -32.78 -4.36 30.53
CA THR A 6 -31.44 -3.81 30.85
C THR A 6 -30.27 -4.79 30.70
N ALA A 7 -30.50 -6.10 30.62
CA ALA A 7 -29.42 -7.09 30.59
C ALA A 7 -28.66 -7.17 29.24
N ASP A 8 -29.30 -6.81 28.12
CA ASP A 8 -28.67 -6.92 26.78
C ASP A 8 -27.76 -5.71 26.45
N ALA A 9 -27.98 -4.56 27.09
CA ALA A 9 -27.29 -3.30 26.75
C ALA A 9 -25.79 -3.27 27.09
N THR A 10 -25.30 -4.20 27.92
CA THR A 10 -23.88 -4.30 28.32
C THR A 10 -23.25 -5.64 27.97
N ARG A 11 -23.89 -6.45 27.11
CA ARG A 11 -23.34 -7.75 26.72
C ARG A 11 -22.03 -7.57 25.95
N ARG A 12 -20.91 -7.95 26.58
CA ARG A 12 -19.59 -7.95 25.95
C ARG A 12 -19.61 -8.91 24.76
N LEU A 13 -19.17 -8.42 23.61
CA LEU A 13 -19.02 -9.23 22.41
C LEU A 13 -18.01 -10.37 22.70
N ASN A 14 -18.30 -11.56 22.21
CA ASN A 14 -17.33 -12.67 22.21
C ASN A 14 -16.18 -12.30 21.26
N VAL A 15 -15.17 -11.60 21.78
CA VAL A 15 -13.95 -11.30 21.05
C VAL A 15 -13.16 -12.60 20.92
N LYS A 16 -12.74 -12.95 19.70
CA LYS A 16 -11.79 -14.06 19.49
C LYS A 16 -10.57 -13.78 20.36
N LYS A 17 -10.16 -14.75 21.19
CA LYS A 17 -8.99 -14.60 22.07
C LYS A 17 -7.79 -14.23 21.19
N GLN A 18 -7.27 -13.01 21.38
CA GLN A 18 -6.01 -12.60 20.75
C GLN A 18 -4.92 -13.53 21.27
N THR A 19 -4.16 -14.15 20.36
CA THR A 19 -3.03 -15.03 20.71
C THR A 19 -1.86 -14.17 21.17
N LEU A 20 -1.04 -14.69 22.09
CA LEU A 20 0.14 -13.98 22.58
C LEU A 20 1.10 -13.63 21.43
N ASP A 21 1.25 -14.50 20.43
CA ASP A 21 2.01 -14.22 19.21
C ASP A 21 1.51 -13.00 18.43
N ASP A 22 0.19 -12.72 18.44
CA ASP A 22 -0.41 -11.58 17.72
C ASP A 22 -0.18 -10.25 18.49
N ALA A 23 -0.09 -10.33 19.83
CA ALA A 23 0.18 -9.18 20.69
C ALA A 23 1.64 -8.70 20.65
N TYR A 24 2.57 -9.60 20.30
CA TYR A 24 4.01 -9.32 20.22
C TYR A 24 4.57 -9.35 18.79
N ALA A 25 3.76 -9.72 17.79
CA ALA A 25 4.14 -9.54 16.40
C ALA A 25 4.36 -8.04 16.12
N ALA A 26 5.48 -7.70 15.49
CA ALA A 26 5.61 -6.37 14.92
C ALA A 26 4.42 -6.13 13.98
N PRO A 27 3.78 -4.94 13.96
CA PRO A 27 2.77 -4.65 12.96
C PRO A 27 3.44 -4.77 11.59
N ALA A 28 3.25 -5.89 10.91
CA ALA A 28 4.14 -6.24 9.81
C ALA A 28 3.77 -5.50 8.53
N ASN A 29 3.35 -4.23 8.59
CA ASN A 29 3.09 -3.41 7.41
C ASN A 29 4.39 -3.27 6.62
N PHE A 30 4.52 -4.03 5.53
CA PHE A 30 5.68 -4.01 4.66
C PHE A 30 5.30 -3.55 3.26
N LEU A 31 6.24 -2.89 2.61
CA LEU A 31 6.17 -2.53 1.21
C LEU A 31 7.59 -2.71 0.65
N GLU A 32 7.77 -3.74 -0.15
CA GLU A 32 9.01 -4.04 -0.85
C GLU A 32 8.81 -3.75 -2.33
N ILE A 33 9.77 -3.04 -2.94
CA ILE A 33 9.76 -2.71 -4.36
C ILE A 33 11.14 -3.00 -4.94
N ASP A 34 11.19 -3.87 -5.95
CA ASP A 34 12.40 -4.20 -6.70
C ASP A 34 12.28 -3.70 -8.13
N VAL A 35 13.34 -3.08 -8.64
CA VAL A 35 13.47 -2.67 -10.04
C VAL A 35 14.55 -3.52 -10.70
N VAL A 36 14.12 -4.45 -11.55
CA VAL A 36 14.97 -5.52 -12.09
C VAL A 36 14.76 -5.69 -13.59
N ASN A 37 15.50 -6.62 -14.19
CA ASN A 37 15.31 -7.08 -15.57
C ASN A 37 15.20 -5.94 -16.61
N PRO A 38 16.27 -5.12 -16.77
CA PRO A 38 16.29 -4.09 -17.80
C PRO A 38 16.19 -4.72 -19.19
N ILE A 39 15.27 -4.22 -20.02
CA ILE A 39 15.14 -4.62 -21.43
C ILE A 39 15.19 -3.37 -22.30
N THR A 40 15.98 -3.43 -23.35
CA THR A 40 16.07 -2.36 -24.35
C THR A 40 15.17 -2.68 -25.53
N HIS A 41 14.28 -1.75 -25.84
CA HIS A 41 13.31 -1.82 -26.94
C HIS A 41 13.63 -0.80 -28.02
N GLY A 42 13.18 -1.09 -29.24
CA GLY A 42 13.34 -0.20 -30.39
C GLY A 42 14.75 -0.20 -30.98
N VAL A 43 14.92 0.57 -32.06
CA VAL A 43 16.16 0.64 -32.84
C VAL A 43 16.51 2.11 -33.13
N GLY A 44 17.80 2.42 -33.16
CA GLY A 44 18.30 3.76 -33.49
C GLY A 44 17.79 4.84 -32.52
N LYS A 45 17.24 5.94 -33.05
CA LYS A 45 16.80 7.09 -32.26
C LYS A 45 15.55 6.85 -31.40
N LYS A 46 14.80 5.76 -31.63
CA LYS A 46 13.59 5.41 -30.86
C LYS A 46 13.88 4.36 -29.78
N ARG A 47 15.15 4.10 -29.48
CA ARG A 47 15.57 3.12 -28.49
C ARG A 47 15.26 3.63 -27.07
N TYR A 48 14.66 2.78 -26.24
CA TYR A 48 14.44 3.06 -24.83
C TYR A 48 14.66 1.80 -24.01
N SER A 49 14.98 1.96 -22.73
CA SER A 49 15.02 0.85 -21.78
C SER A 49 13.86 0.94 -20.80
N ASP A 50 13.21 -0.19 -20.56
CA ASP A 50 12.24 -0.36 -19.50
C ASP A 50 12.74 -1.38 -18.47
N TYR A 51 12.12 -1.38 -17.30
CA TYR A 51 12.47 -2.22 -16.18
C TYR A 51 11.22 -2.93 -15.68
N GLU A 52 11.41 -4.13 -15.14
CA GLU A 52 10.36 -4.79 -14.37
C GLU A 52 10.35 -4.22 -12.95
N VAL A 53 9.21 -3.69 -12.55
CA VAL A 53 8.95 -3.19 -11.20
C VAL A 53 8.09 -4.23 -10.49
N ARG A 54 8.68 -4.92 -9.52
CA ARG A 54 8.00 -5.91 -8.68
C ARG A 54 7.70 -5.28 -7.34
N MET A 55 6.51 -5.49 -6.83
CA MET A 55 6.10 -4.99 -5.53
C MET A 55 5.43 -6.09 -4.72
N LYS A 56 5.78 -6.17 -3.43
CA LYS A 56 5.14 -7.02 -2.43
C LYS A 56 4.75 -6.19 -1.22
N THR A 57 3.53 -6.36 -0.75
CA THR A 57 3.01 -5.60 0.38
C THR A 57 1.85 -6.31 1.05
N ASN A 58 1.59 -5.97 2.30
CA ASN A 58 0.35 -6.30 3.00
C ASN A 58 -0.49 -5.05 3.36
N LEU A 59 -0.13 -3.88 2.83
CA LEU A 59 -0.87 -2.64 3.07
C LEU A 59 -2.25 -2.69 2.39
N PRO A 60 -3.34 -2.35 3.11
CA PRO A 60 -4.71 -2.47 2.59
C PRO A 60 -5.07 -1.44 1.51
N VAL A 61 -4.24 -0.40 1.32
CA VAL A 61 -4.40 0.59 0.23
C VAL A 61 -4.19 -0.03 -1.15
N PHE A 62 -3.45 -1.15 -1.23
CA PHE A 62 -3.20 -1.86 -2.48
C PHE A 62 -4.22 -2.97 -2.68
N LYS A 63 -4.74 -3.08 -3.91
CA LYS A 63 -5.71 -4.11 -4.28
C LYS A 63 -5.13 -5.52 -4.27
N THR A 64 -3.84 -5.65 -4.53
CA THR A 64 -3.14 -6.93 -4.64
C THR A 64 -1.88 -6.90 -3.77
N LYS A 65 -1.59 -8.02 -3.10
CA LYS A 65 -0.41 -8.17 -2.23
C LYS A 65 0.90 -8.28 -3.00
N GLU A 66 0.85 -8.74 -4.24
CA GLU A 66 2.01 -8.84 -5.12
C GLU A 66 1.63 -8.29 -6.50
N SER A 67 2.53 -7.53 -7.11
CA SER A 67 2.35 -7.05 -8.49
C SER A 67 3.68 -6.98 -9.22
N SER A 68 3.63 -7.17 -10.54
CA SER A 68 4.77 -6.94 -11.43
C SER A 68 4.28 -6.19 -12.66
N VAL A 69 4.96 -5.10 -12.99
CA VAL A 69 4.66 -4.24 -14.15
C VAL A 69 5.95 -3.83 -14.83
N ARG A 70 5.90 -3.45 -16.12
CA ARG A 70 7.05 -2.88 -16.82
C ARG A 70 6.89 -1.38 -17.01
N ARG A 71 7.92 -0.61 -16.68
CA ARG A 71 7.92 0.86 -16.73
C ARG A 71 9.24 1.40 -17.27
N ARG A 72 9.16 2.50 -18.01
CA ARG A 72 10.33 3.25 -18.51
C ARG A 72 10.75 4.28 -17.49
N TYR A 73 11.99 4.75 -17.59
CA TYR A 73 12.50 5.82 -16.73
C TYR A 73 11.59 7.07 -16.71
N SER A 74 11.04 7.47 -17.86
CA SER A 74 10.12 8.60 -17.96
C SER A 74 8.85 8.44 -17.12
N ASP A 75 8.38 7.22 -16.88
CA ASP A 75 7.23 6.96 -16.01
C ASP A 75 7.57 7.28 -14.54
N PHE A 76 8.81 7.06 -14.12
CA PHE A 76 9.28 7.41 -12.77
C PHE A 76 9.43 8.92 -12.60
N GLU A 77 9.90 9.62 -13.63
CA GLU A 77 9.95 11.10 -13.61
C GLU A 77 8.55 11.70 -13.50
N TRP A 78 7.59 11.14 -14.25
CA TRP A 78 6.19 11.53 -14.12
C TRP A 78 5.67 11.26 -12.70
N LEU A 79 5.86 10.05 -12.17
CA LEU A 79 5.42 9.67 -10.82
C LEU A 79 6.00 10.60 -9.75
N ARG A 80 7.30 10.91 -9.84
CA ARG A 80 7.96 11.86 -8.94
C ARG A 80 7.29 13.23 -9.00
N SER A 81 7.02 13.74 -10.20
CA SER A 81 6.40 15.04 -10.40
C SER A 81 4.96 15.08 -9.85
N GLU A 82 4.23 13.98 -9.93
CA GLU A 82 2.89 13.85 -9.33
C GLU A 82 2.95 13.91 -7.81
N LEU A 83 3.83 13.10 -7.19
CA LEU A 83 4.00 13.07 -5.74
C LEU A 83 4.49 14.40 -5.17
N GLU A 84 5.37 15.12 -5.88
CA GLU A 84 5.82 16.46 -5.49
C GLU A 84 4.70 17.52 -5.55
N ARG A 85 3.70 17.35 -6.42
CA ARG A 85 2.52 18.23 -6.47
C ARG A 85 1.54 17.91 -5.34
N ASP A 86 1.20 16.63 -5.16
CA ASP A 86 0.23 16.20 -4.14
C ASP A 86 0.75 16.37 -2.70
N SER A 87 2.06 16.23 -2.48
CA SER A 87 2.67 16.43 -1.16
C SER A 87 2.63 17.89 -0.69
N LYS A 88 2.67 18.87 -1.61
CA LYS A 88 2.53 20.29 -1.28
C LYS A 88 1.09 20.63 -0.85
N VAL A 89 0.10 20.03 -1.53
CA VAL A 89 -1.33 20.25 -1.22
C VAL A 89 -1.71 19.73 0.17
N SER A 90 -1.07 18.65 0.64
CA SER A 90 -1.28 18.11 1.99
C SER A 90 -0.61 18.94 3.09
N HIS A 91 0.50 19.63 2.79
CA HIS A 91 1.22 20.45 3.77
C HIS A 91 0.61 21.85 3.94
N GLU A 92 -0.02 22.42 2.91
CA GLU A 92 -0.68 23.74 2.98
C GLU A 92 -2.03 23.73 3.71
N HIS A 93 -2.76 22.61 3.74
CA HIS A 93 -4.02 22.51 4.49
C HIS A 93 -3.84 22.29 6.00
N MET A 94 -2.61 22.35 6.51
CA MET A 94 -2.27 22.19 7.92
C MET A 94 -1.61 23.45 8.51
N LEU A 95 -1.97 24.63 8.00
CA LEU A 95 -1.71 25.95 8.58
C LEU A 95 -3.03 26.74 8.65
#